data_AF-A0A7K7LHP4-F1
#
_entry.id   AF-A0A7K7LHP4-F1
#
_cell.length_a   1.000
_cell.length_b   1.000
_cell.length_c   1.000
_cell.angle_alpha   90.00
_cell.angle_beta   90.00
_cell.angle_gamma   90.00
#
_symmetry.space_group_name_H-M   'P 1'
#
loop_
_entity.id
_entity.type
_entity.pdbx_description
1 polymer ?
#
loop_
_entity_poly.entity_id
_entity_poly.type
_entity_poly.pdbx_seq_one_letter_code
_entity_poly.pdbx_strand_id
1 'polypeptide(L)'
;DAVGLLGPGGTLLAHFQVQLEALKEHFWMRNERVSHEKCMAALQELFQDLDRRINDGVYFMLGGYQLFQIDQQALVEQYRKLPGKGVK
;
A
#
# COMPACT_ATOMS: atom_id res chain seq x y z
N ASP A 1 -36.85 -30.95 5.97
CA ASP A 1 -36.69 -29.71 5.19
C ASP A 1 -36.48 -28.51 6.10
N ALA A 2 -35.27 -27.95 6.09
CA ALA A 2 -34.81 -26.91 7.00
C ALA A 2 -35.29 -25.50 6.61
N VAL A 3 -36.56 -25.36 6.24
CA VAL A 3 -37.15 -24.09 5.76
C VAL A 3 -37.91 -23.34 6.90
N GLY A 4 -37.86 -23.85 8.14
CA GLY A 4 -38.71 -23.38 9.24
C GLY A 4 -38.08 -22.49 10.33
N LEU A 5 -36.83 -21.99 10.20
CA LEU A 5 -36.12 -21.38 11.34
C LEU A 5 -35.56 -19.95 11.12
N LEU A 6 -36.22 -19.11 10.34
CA LEU A 6 -35.93 -17.66 10.34
C LEU A 6 -37.24 -16.88 10.51
N GLY A 7 -37.68 -16.76 11.77
CA GLY A 7 -38.67 -15.74 12.13
C GLY A 7 -38.13 -14.34 11.81
N PRO A 8 -38.98 -13.29 11.85
CA PRO A 8 -38.61 -11.93 11.45
C PRO A 8 -37.35 -11.39 12.14
N GLY A 9 -37.04 -11.83 13.37
CA GLY A 9 -35.79 -11.48 14.06
C GLY A 9 -34.52 -12.12 13.48
N GLY A 10 -34.60 -13.33 12.93
CA GLY A 10 -33.47 -13.99 12.26
C GLY A 10 -33.15 -13.34 10.91
N THR A 11 -34.18 -12.91 10.18
CA THR A 11 -34.03 -12.18 8.91
C THR A 11 -33.39 -10.80 9.11
N LEU A 12 -33.74 -10.10 10.19
CA LEU A 12 -33.14 -8.80 10.52
C LEU A 12 -31.65 -8.94 10.85
N LEU A 13 -31.27 -9.95 11.65
CA LEU A 13 -29.87 -10.21 12.00
C LEU A 13 -29.02 -10.54 10.75
N ALA A 14 -29.54 -11.39 9.87
CA ALA A 14 -28.87 -11.74 8.62
C ALA A 14 -28.68 -10.50 7.72
N HIS A 15 -29.69 -9.63 7.62
CA HIS A 15 -29.59 -8.39 6.85
C HIS A 15 -28.52 -7.45 7.42
N PHE A 16 -28.49 -7.28 8.74
CA PHE A 16 -27.49 -6.44 9.40
C PHE A 16 -26.06 -6.97 9.21
N GLN A 17 -25.86 -8.30 9.26
CA GLN A 17 -24.56 -8.92 8.98
C GLN A 17 -24.08 -8.64 7.54
N VAL A 18 -24.98 -8.75 6.55
CA VAL A 18 -24.65 -8.43 5.15
C VAL A 18 -24.22 -6.97 5.01
N GLN A 19 -24.92 -6.04 5.68
CA GLN A 19 -24.57 -4.62 5.65
C GLN A 19 -23.19 -4.35 6.30
N LEU A 20 -22.88 -5.00 7.42
CA LEU A 20 -21.58 -4.86 8.09
C LEU A 20 -20.44 -5.38 7.22
N GLU A 21 -20.61 -6.54 6.59
CA GLU A 21 -19.59 -7.11 5.70
C GLU A 21 -19.36 -6.21 4.47
N ALA A 22 -20.44 -5.69 3.87
CA ALA A 22 -20.33 -4.74 2.76
C ALA A 22 -19.59 -3.45 3.18
N LEU A 23 -19.87 -2.94 4.38
CA LEU A 23 -19.22 -1.75 4.92
C LEU A 23 -17.73 -2.00 5.21
N LYS A 24 -17.40 -3.16 5.79
CA LYS A 24 -16.03 -3.60 6.04
C LYS A 24 -15.24 -3.65 4.74
N GLU A 25 -15.79 -4.30 3.72
CA GLU A 25 -15.14 -4.45 2.42
C GLU A 25 -14.92 -3.09 1.74
N HIS A 26 -15.92 -2.21 1.80
CA HIS A 26 -15.79 -0.84 1.30
C HIS A 26 -14.65 -0.07 1.98
N PHE A 27 -14.52 -0.14 3.31
CA PHE A 27 -13.41 0.49 4.02
C PHE A 27 -12.07 -0.16 3.71
N TRP A 28 -12.03 -1.49 3.56
CA TRP A 28 -10.82 -2.23 3.21
C TRP A 28 -10.28 -1.80 1.84
N MET A 29 -11.11 -1.84 0.80
CA MET A 29 -10.75 -1.40 -0.55
C MET A 29 -10.29 0.07 -0.56
N ARG A 30 -10.97 0.94 0.19
CA ARG A 30 -10.58 2.35 0.30
C ARG A 30 -9.22 2.51 0.97
N ASN A 31 -8.97 1.78 2.06
CA ASN A 31 -7.71 1.82 2.79
C ASN A 31 -6.56 1.31 1.90
N GLU A 32 -6.80 0.23 1.16
CA GLU A 32 -5.85 -0.32 0.20
C GLU A 32 -5.48 0.70 -0.88
N ARG A 33 -6.48 1.33 -1.51
CA ARG A 33 -6.27 2.33 -2.55
C ARG A 33 -5.48 3.53 -2.03
N VAL A 34 -5.90 4.10 -0.89
CA VAL A 34 -5.23 5.28 -0.31
C VAL A 34 -3.82 4.95 0.14
N SER A 35 -3.59 3.75 0.68
CA SER A 35 -2.27 3.27 1.04
C SER A 35 -1.37 3.15 -0.19
N HIS A 36 -1.86 2.53 -1.25
CA HIS A 36 -1.12 2.39 -2.51
C HIS A 36 -0.75 3.76 -3.11
N GLU A 37 -1.69 4.70 -3.17
CA GLU A 37 -1.45 6.07 -3.66
C GLU A 37 -0.34 6.77 -2.86
N LYS A 38 -0.40 6.66 -1.53
CA LYS A 38 0.62 7.24 -0.64
C LYS A 38 1.99 6.60 -0.83
N CYS A 39 2.06 5.27 -0.92
CA CYS A 39 3.29 4.54 -1.13
C CYS A 39 3.94 4.92 -2.46
N MET A 40 3.16 5.00 -3.53
CA MET A 40 3.64 5.40 -4.85
C MET A 40 4.16 6.83 -4.86
N ALA A 41 3.42 7.78 -4.27
CA ALA A 41 3.86 9.16 -4.18
C ALA A 41 5.17 9.31 -3.39
N ALA A 42 5.27 8.62 -2.25
CA ALA A 42 6.49 8.62 -1.43
C ALA A 42 7.68 8.00 -2.16
N LEU A 43 7.49 6.89 -2.89
CA LEU A 43 8.56 6.28 -3.68
C LEU A 43 9.00 7.19 -4.82
N GLN A 44 8.05 7.83 -5.51
CA GLN A 44 8.36 8.79 -6.56
C GLN A 44 9.21 9.94 -6.03
N GLU A 45 8.84 10.52 -4.90
CA GLU A 45 9.60 11.60 -4.26
C GLU A 45 11.01 11.15 -3.88
N LEU A 46 11.14 10.04 -3.16
CA LEU A 46 12.43 9.51 -2.73
C LEU A 46 13.34 9.10 -3.90
N PHE A 47 12.76 8.66 -5.02
CA PHE A 47 13.51 8.19 -6.18
C PHE A 47 14.03 9.33 -7.06
N GLN A 48 13.52 10.57 -6.94
CA GLN A 48 13.92 11.69 -7.81
C GLN A 48 15.42 11.90 -7.86
N ASP A 49 16.10 11.88 -6.71
CA ASP A 49 17.54 12.12 -6.66
C ASP A 49 18.35 10.94 -7.22
N LEU A 50 17.88 9.71 -6.98
CA LEU A 50 18.50 8.51 -7.55
C LEU A 50 18.35 8.50 -9.08
N ASP A 51 17.18 8.86 -9.59
CA ASP A 51 16.87 8.97 -11.02
C ASP A 51 17.72 10.04 -11.71
N ARG A 52 17.86 11.22 -11.10
CA ARG A 52 18.76 12.28 -11.60
C ARG A 52 20.19 11.78 -11.73
N ARG A 53 20.72 11.13 -10.68
CA ARG A 53 22.09 10.59 -10.69
C ARG A 53 22.29 9.49 -11.74
N ILE A 54 21.26 8.68 -12.01
CA ILE A 54 21.27 7.74 -13.13
C ILE A 54 21.39 8.51 -14.44
N ASN A 55 20.51 9.49 -14.70
CA ASN A 55 20.51 10.25 -15.95
C ASN A 55 21.80 11.06 -16.17
N ASP A 56 22.41 11.55 -15.10
CA ASP A 56 23.68 12.30 -15.13
C ASP A 56 24.91 11.41 -15.35
N GLY A 57 24.73 10.09 -15.44
CA GLY A 57 25.84 9.19 -15.70
C GLY A 57 26.68 8.81 -14.46
N VAL A 58 26.26 9.19 -13.25
CA VAL A 58 27.05 9.03 -12.00
C VAL A 58 27.46 7.58 -11.75
N TYR A 59 26.60 6.64 -12.12
CA TYR A 59 26.80 5.20 -11.89
C TYR A 59 27.49 4.48 -13.06
N PHE A 60 27.83 5.17 -14.15
CA PHE A 60 28.38 4.56 -15.37
C PHE A 60 29.92 4.52 -15.36
N MET A 61 30.52 4.63 -14.18
CA MET A 61 31.96 4.56 -13.97
C MET A 61 32.35 3.25 -13.27
N LEU A 62 33.65 2.95 -13.24
CA LEU A 62 34.18 1.83 -12.45
C LEU A 62 33.80 2.03 -10.97
N GLY A 63 33.20 1.01 -10.35
CA GLY A 63 32.66 1.11 -8.99
C GLY A 63 31.25 1.71 -8.90
N GLY A 64 30.67 2.14 -10.02
CA GLY A 64 29.35 2.80 -10.05
C GLY A 64 28.20 1.90 -9.61
N TYR A 65 28.29 0.59 -9.87
CA TYR A 65 27.29 -0.37 -9.38
C TYR A 65 27.26 -0.44 -7.85
N GLN A 66 28.42 -0.48 -7.20
CA GLN A 66 28.51 -0.47 -5.73
C GLN A 66 27.95 0.84 -5.16
N LEU A 67 28.27 1.98 -5.79
CA LEU A 67 27.72 3.28 -5.41
C LEU A 67 26.20 3.29 -5.53
N PHE A 68 25.65 2.77 -6.64
CA PHE A 68 24.20 2.63 -6.83
C PHE A 68 23.55 1.79 -5.74
N GLN A 69 24.15 0.65 -5.37
CA GLN A 69 23.62 -0.20 -4.29
C GLN A 69 23.55 0.52 -2.95
N ILE A 70 24.57 1.33 -2.61
CA ILE A 70 24.59 2.12 -1.37
C ILE A 70 23.45 3.14 -1.37
N ASP A 71 23.30 3.90 -2.46
CA ASP A 71 22.25 4.91 -2.56
C ASP A 71 20.85 4.29 -2.57
N GLN A 72 20.67 3.19 -3.30
CA GLN A 72 19.41 2.43 -3.31
C GLN A 72 19.05 1.92 -1.91
N GLN A 73 20.02 1.39 -1.16
CA GLN A 73 19.80 0.90 0.19
C GLN A 73 19.41 2.04 1.15
N ALA A 74 20.07 3.19 1.05
CA ALA A 74 19.71 4.39 1.82
C ALA A 74 18.27 4.84 1.52
N LEU A 75 17.87 4.85 0.25
CA LEU A 75 16.50 5.15 -0.18
C LEU A 75 15.49 4.18 0.44
N VAL A 76 15.76 2.87 0.37
CA VAL A 76 14.89 1.83 0.95
C VAL A 76 14.72 2.03 2.46
N GLU A 77 15.77 2.40 3.17
CA GLU A 77 15.71 2.69 4.60
C GLU A 77 14.88 3.94 4.91
N GLN A 78 15.02 5.00 4.12
CA GLN A 78 14.19 6.19 4.25
C GLN A 78 12.71 5.85 4.02
N TYR A 79 12.41 5.10 2.96
CA TYR A 79 11.05 4.65 2.68
C TYR A 79 10.45 3.85 3.83
N ARG A 80 11.21 2.90 4.41
CA ARG A 80 10.75 2.10 5.56
C ARG A 80 10.39 2.95 6.76
N LYS A 81 11.18 4.00 7.04
CA LYS A 81 10.97 4.92 8.18
C LYS A 81 9.77 5.85 8.02
N LEU A 82 9.24 6.05 6.81
CA LEU A 82 8.09 6.93 6.60
C LEU A 82 6.83 6.43 7.36
N PRO A 83 6.20 7.25 8.20
CA PRO A 83 4.95 6.89 8.86
C PRO A 83 3.76 6.96 7.90
N GLY A 84 2.63 6.35 8.26
CA GLY A 84 1.35 6.62 7.60
C GLY A 84 1.18 6.11 6.16
N LYS A 85 2.06 5.21 5.70
CA LYS A 85 2.00 4.56 4.39
C LYS A 85 0.78 3.64 4.22
N GLY A 86 0.30 3.07 5.31
CA GLY A 86 -0.87 2.17 5.32
C GLY A 86 -0.47 0.70 5.21
N VAL A 87 -1.33 -0.12 4.60
CA VAL A 87 -1.20 -1.58 4.52
C VAL A 87 -0.42 -2.09 3.31
N LYS A 88 -0.13 -1.23 2.33
CA LYS A 88 0.64 -1.52 1.11
C LYS A 88 2.07 -1.01 1.20
#